data_AF-A0A085UCT1-F1
#
_entry.id   AF-A0A085UCT1-F1
#
_cell.length_a   1.000
_cell.length_b   1.000
_cell.length_c   1.000
_cell.angle_alpha   90.00
_cell.angle_beta   90.00
_cell.angle_gamma   90.00
#
_symmetry.space_group_name_H-M   'P 1'
#
loop_
_entity.id
_entity.type
_entity.pdbx_description
1 polymer ?
#
loop_
_entity_poly.entity_id
_entity_poly.type
_entity_poly.pdbx_seq_one_letter_code
_entity_poly.pdbx_strand_id
1 'polypeptide(L)' 'MEYLGQFAIVHLILHVICICIAYWSINALRLDQLFKKGYPKQVQVALIFIAILLGTSMSNFIIDLLQFSTQIQYLIK' A
#
# COMPACT_ATOMS: atom_id res chain seq x y z
N MET A 1 -27.05 -2.98 -2.27
CA MET A 1 -26.41 -1.65 -2.40
C MET A 1 -25.58 -1.31 -1.16
N GLU A 2 -26.04 -1.60 0.05
CA GLU A 2 -25.29 -1.30 1.29
C GLU A 2 -23.97 -2.09 1.42
N TYR A 3 -23.94 -3.35 0.99
CA TYR A 3 -22.73 -4.19 1.00
C TYR A 3 -21.59 -3.63 0.12
N LEU A 4 -21.93 -3.08 -1.06
CA LEU A 4 -20.94 -2.46 -1.95
C LEU A 4 -20.33 -1.19 -1.34
N GLY A 5 -21.15 -0.40 -0.62
CA GLY A 5 -20.68 0.76 0.11
C GLY A 5 -19.77 0.39 1.28
N GLN A 6 -20.16 -0.60 2.10
CA GLN A 6 -19.33 -1.09 3.20
C GLN A 6 -18.00 -1.67 2.70
N PHE A 7 -18.02 -2.45 1.62
CA PHE A 7 -16.82 -3.00 1.00
C PHE A 7 -15.89 -1.88 0.51
N ALA A 8 -16.42 -0.85 -0.16
CA ALA A 8 -15.63 0.29 -0.63
C ALA A 8 -14.96 1.06 0.51
N ILE A 9 -15.66 1.25 1.64
CA ILE A 9 -15.12 1.94 2.82
C ILE A 9 -13.95 1.13 3.42
N VAL A 10 -14.14 -0.18 3.60
CA VAL A 10 -13.08 -1.07 4.12
C VAL A 10 -11.87 -1.06 3.19
N HIS A 11 -12.10 -1.10 1.88
CA HIS A 11 -11.04 -1.08 0.86
C HIS A 11 -10.24 0.23 0.89
N LEU A 12 -10.91 1.37 1.06
CA LEU A 12 -10.27 2.68 1.17
C LEU A 12 -9.43 2.78 2.44
N ILE A 13 -9.97 2.32 3.57
CA ILE A 13 -9.25 2.29 4.85
C ILE A 13 -8.00 1.41 4.74
N LEU A 14 -8.12 0.23 4.13
CA LEU A 14 -6.98 -0.67 3.93
C LEU A 14 -5.87 -0.01 3.09
N HIS A 15 -6.24 0.67 2.00
CA HIS A 15 -5.31 1.43 1.17
C HIS A 15 -4.53 2.47 1.98
N VAL A 16 -5.23 3.30 2.77
CA VAL A 16 -4.61 4.35 3.58
C VAL A 16 -3.67 3.76 4.63
N ILE A 17 -4.09 2.68 5.31
CA ILE A 17 -3.25 1.99 6.31
C ILE A 17 -1.98 1.42 5.65
N CYS A 18 -2.10 0.75 4.50
CA CYS A 18 -0.96 0.22 3.77
C CYS A 18 0.03 1.31 3.35
N ILE A 19 -0.46 2.48 2.90
CA ILE A 19 0.40 3.62 2.55
C ILE A 19 1.13 4.17 3.78
N CYS A 20 0.44 4.32 4.92
CA CYS A 20 1.07 4.75 6.16
C CYS A 20 2.18 3.79 6.62
N ILE A 21 1.92 2.48 6.56
CA ILE A 21 2.91 1.46 6.90
C ILE A 21 4.08 1.48 5.91
N ALA A 22 3.83 1.62 4.61
CA ALA A 22 4.87 1.73 3.60
C ALA A 22 5.75 2.97 3.84
N TYR A 23 5.14 4.13 4.10
CA TYR A 23 5.88 5.35 4.45
C TYR A 23 6.75 5.14 5.69
N TRP A 24 6.18 4.56 6.75
CA TRP A 24 6.93 4.26 7.98
C TRP A 24 8.10 3.29 7.72
N SER A 25 7.88 2.25 6.92
CA SER A 25 8.91 1.27 6.56
C SER A 25 10.07 1.88 5.77
N ILE A 26 9.77 2.75 4.79
CA ILE A 26 10.82 3.40 3.99
C ILE A 26 11.65 4.37 4.86
N ASN A 27 11.03 5.05 5.82
CA ASN A 27 11.75 5.93 6.75
C ASN A 27 12.75 5.19 7.66
N ALA A 28 12.58 3.88 7.87
CA ALA A 28 13.56 3.06 8.59
C ALA A 28 14.84 2.80 7.75
N LEU A 29 14.78 2.99 6.43
CA LEU A 29 15.96 2.91 5.57
C LEU A 29 16.83 4.15 5.77
N ARG A 30 18.15 3.98 5.69
CA ARG A 30 19.12 5.09 5.80
C ARG A 30 19.14 5.93 4.52
N LEU A 31 18.07 6.67 4.30
CA LEU A 31 17.85 7.48 3.10
C LEU A 31 18.93 8.54 2.91
N ASP A 32 19.51 9.05 4.00
CA ASP A 32 20.69 9.95 3.98
C ASP A 32 21.93 9.35 3.30
N GLN A 33 22.05 8.02 3.22
CA GLN A 33 23.16 7.36 2.51
C GLN A 33 22.84 7.10 1.03
N LEU A 34 21.55 7.00 0.68
CA LEU A 34 21.11 6.70 -0.69
C LEU A 34 21.02 7.95 -1.57
N PHE A 35 20.73 9.12 -0.98
CA PHE A 35 20.51 10.36 -1.72
C PHE A 35 21.67 11.35 -1.58
N LYS A 36 21.99 12.07 -2.66
CA LYS A 36 23.03 13.12 -2.66
C LYS A 36 22.64 14.26 -1.70
N LYS A 37 23.61 14.72 -0.90
CA LYS A 37 23.45 15.89 -0.02
C LYS A 37 23.09 17.13 -0.84
N GLY A 38 22.10 17.89 -0.35
CA GLY A 38 21.72 19.20 -0.91
C GLY A 38 20.22 19.37 -1.21
N TYR A 39 19.45 18.28 -1.30
CA TYR A 39 18.05 18.35 -1.73
C TYR A 39 17.05 17.60 -0.80
N PRO A 40 17.00 17.91 0.51
CA PRO A 40 16.17 17.16 1.47
C PRO A 40 14.68 17.20 1.12
N LYS A 41 14.18 18.32 0.57
CA LYS A 41 12.77 18.46 0.18
C LYS A 41 12.38 17.58 -1.02
N GLN A 42 13.25 17.47 -2.02
CA GLN A 42 12.98 16.65 -3.21
C GLN A 42 12.96 15.16 -2.84
N VAL A 43 13.87 14.74 -1.97
CA VAL A 43 13.91 13.38 -1.43
C VAL A 43 12.64 13.06 -0.64
N GLN A 44 12.17 13.99 0.19
CA GLN A 44 10.94 13.80 0.96
C GLN A 44 9.70 13.64 0.06
N VAL A 45 9.59 14.41 -1.03
CA VAL A 45 8.50 14.26 -2.00
C VAL A 45 8.60 12.91 -2.73
N ALA A 46 9.81 12.52 -3.16
CA ALA A 46 10.03 11.21 -3.79
C ALA A 46 9.64 10.05 -2.86
N LEU A 47 9.95 10.16 -1.57
CA LEU A 47 9.57 9.18 -0.55
C LEU A 47 8.07 9.01 -0.40
N ILE A 48 7.32 10.11 -0.40
CA ILE A 48 5.86 10.08 -0.34
C ILE A 48 5.30 9.37 -1.58
N PHE A 49 5.82 9.67 -2.77
CA PHE A 49 5.39 8.97 -4.00
C PHE A 49 5.70 7.47 -3.96
N ILE A 50 6.89 7.09 -3.51
CA ILE A 50 7.27 5.68 -3.36
C ILE A 50 6.37 4.98 -2.34
N ALA A 51 6.06 5.65 -1.22
CA ALA A 51 5.16 5.10 -0.20
C ALA A 51 3.75 4.87 -0.73
N ILE A 52 3.22 5.78 -1.54
CA ILE A 52 1.90 5.62 -2.17
C ILE A 52 1.93 4.45 -3.16
N LEU A 53 2.94 4.38 -4.04
CA LEU A 53 3.12 3.29 -5.00
C LEU A 53 3.19 1.92 -4.31
N LEU A 54 4.02 1.80 -3.27
CA LEU A 54 4.16 0.56 -2.50
C LEU A 54 2.92 0.24 -1.70
N GLY A 55 2.30 1.23 -1.04
CA GLY A 55 1.10 1.04 -0.23
C GLY A 55 -0.10 0.59 -1.06
N THR A 56 -0.33 1.21 -2.22
CA THR A 56 -1.36 0.79 -3.18
C THR A 56 -1.08 -0.62 -3.72
N SER A 57 0.17 -0.91 -4.10
CA SER A 57 0.53 -2.26 -4.58
C SER A 57 0.30 -3.33 -3.52
N MET A 58 0.65 -3.06 -2.27
CA MET A 58 0.41 -3.96 -1.13
C MET A 58 -1.08 -4.13 -0.83
N SER A 59 -1.86 -3.05 -0.86
CA SER A 59 -3.30 -3.18 -0.65
C SER A 59 -3.98 -3.96 -1.77
N ASN A 60 -3.59 -3.76 -3.03
CA ASN A 60 -4.11 -4.54 -4.16
C ASN A 60 -3.75 -6.02 -3.98
N PHE A 61 -2.49 -6.32 -3.64
CA PHE A 61 -2.06 -7.68 -3.36
C PHE A 61 -2.89 -8.38 -2.28
N ILE A 62 -3.22 -7.68 -1.18
CA ILE A 62 -4.07 -8.25 -0.12
C ILE A 62 -5.46 -8.57 -0.64
N ILE A 63 -6.05 -7.68 -1.42
CA ILE A 63 -7.41 -7.87 -1.97
C ILE A 63 -7.43 -9.01 -2.98
N ASP A 64 -6.45 -9.06 -3.87
CA ASP A 64 -6.29 -10.15 -4.82
C ASP A 64 -6.11 -11.49 -4.10
N LEU A 65 -5.32 -11.53 -3.03
CA LEU A 65 -5.14 -12.74 -2.21
C LEU A 65 -6.46 -13.20 -1.57
N LEU A 66 -7.25 -12.27 -1.02
CA LEU A 66 -8.58 -12.59 -0.47
C LEU A 66 -9.51 -13.10 -1.57
N GLN A 67 -9.49 -12.48 -2.75
CA GLN A 67 -10.29 -12.91 -3.89
C GLN A 67 -9.89 -14.32 -4.35
N PHE A 68 -8.61 -14.59 -4.54
CA PHE A 68 -8.12 -15.92 -4.90
C PHE A 68 -8.49 -16.98 -3.86
N SER A 69 -8.38 -16.66 -2.57
CA SER A 69 -8.84 -17.55 -1.49
C SER A 69 -10.33 -17.94 -1.65
N THR A 70 -11.18 -16.96 -1.99
CA THR A 70 -12.60 -17.24 -2.29
C THR A 70 -12.84 -17.89 -3.64
N GLN A 71 -11.88 -17.89 -4.55
CA GLN A 71 -12.01 -18.58 -5.84
C GLN A 71 -11.56 -20.05 -5.75
N ILE A 72 -10.62 -20.38 -4.86
CA ILE A 72 -10.12 -21.74 -4.66
C ILE A 72 -11.24 -22.72 -4.26
N GLN A 73 -12.23 -22.26 -3.49
CA GLN A 73 -13.40 -23.09 -3.15
C GLN A 73 -14.21 -23.56 -4.38
N TYR A 74 -14.15 -22.85 -5.51
CA TYR A 74 -14.82 -23.27 -6.75
C TYR A 74 -14.04 -24.36 -7.51
N LEU A 75 -12.75 -24.59 -7.21
CA LEU A 75 -11.96 -25.68 -7.78
C LEU A 75 -12.18 -27.02 -7.07
N ILE A 76 -12.65 -26.99 -5.82
CA ILE A 76 -12.86 -28.19 -4.98
C ILE A 76 -14.29 -28.76 -5.17
N LYS A 77 -15.11 -28.13 -6.02
CA LYS A 77 -16.47 -28.53 -6.36
C LYS A 77 -16.54 -29.08 -7.77
#